data_AF-A0A2A2KWS2-F1
#
_entry.id   AF-A0A2A2KWS2-F1
#
_cell.length_a   1.000
_cell.length_b   1.000
_cell.length_c   1.000
_cell.angle_alpha   90.00
_cell.angle_beta   90.00
_cell.angle_gamma   90.00
#
_symmetry.space_group_name_H-M   'P 1'
#
loop_
_entity.id
_entity.type
_entity.pdbx_description
1 polymer ?
#
loop_
_entity_poly.entity_id
_entity_poly.type
_entity_poly.pdbx_seq_one_letter_code
_entity_poly.pdbx_strand_id
1 'polypeptide(L)'
;MHISRCRFLSSLPSTSSFCSFRSPQRRHFFRSAKCQFTRSLHWKMPAHQEETLLPETGYSTKVDNASQCIDLRSDTVTLPSAEMKKAMVEAILGDDVFGEDPTVNQLEKRCAALFGKEAALFVLSGTMGNLLAVLSHCQRGDELIVGRHNHIHKWEQGNYAQLGGISATTLKVNPDGTMDPNDIEDAIRANDQHMPRTALVCIENTHNFAGGKALSTDYLKSVRKLADKHKLKVHMDGARIYNAAIALNVDVSEICSYVDSMMMCFSKGLGAPMGSILVGTRQFIDEARKKRKAVGGGWRQAGILAACANLALDRAVETIERDHRHAKLLAKGINERTPEALKSVSHFLIL
;
A
#
# COMPACT_ATOMS: atom_id res chain seq x y z
N MET A 1 59.22 1.96 -9.55
CA MET A 1 59.62 3.19 -10.28
C MET A 1 59.84 4.32 -9.28
N HIS A 2 60.91 5.08 -9.50
CA HIS A 2 61.58 6.07 -8.64
C HIS A 2 60.71 7.22 -8.08
N ILE A 3 60.90 7.62 -6.81
CA ILE A 3 61.54 8.87 -6.29
C ILE A 3 61.01 10.16 -6.95
N SER A 4 60.40 11.12 -6.24
CA SER A 4 61.12 12.22 -5.57
C SER A 4 60.23 13.14 -4.72
N ARG A 5 60.82 13.61 -3.62
CA ARG A 5 60.37 14.69 -2.71
C ARG A 5 60.55 16.07 -3.35
N CYS A 6 59.73 17.05 -2.92
CA CYS A 6 60.17 18.43 -2.73
C CYS A 6 59.55 19.02 -1.44
N ARG A 7 60.40 19.65 -0.62
CA ARG A 7 60.13 20.31 0.67
C ARG A 7 60.00 21.82 0.47
N PHE A 8 59.30 22.51 1.38
CA PHE A 8 59.71 23.73 2.13
C PHE A 8 58.61 23.93 3.23
N LEU A 9 58.86 23.76 4.55
CA LEU A 9 59.38 24.72 5.55
C LEU A 9 58.66 26.09 5.48
N SER A 10 58.16 26.76 6.52
CA SER A 10 58.26 26.68 8.00
C SER A 10 57.50 27.88 8.60
N SER A 11 56.77 27.77 9.71
CA SER A 11 56.98 28.58 10.95
C SER A 11 55.91 28.34 12.05
N LEU A 12 56.38 28.27 13.30
CA LEU A 12 55.74 28.00 14.61
C LEU A 12 55.00 29.26 15.19
N PRO A 13 54.53 29.36 16.47
CA PRO A 13 54.23 28.37 17.54
C PRO A 13 52.86 28.58 18.27
N SER A 14 52.61 27.68 19.22
CA SER A 14 51.65 27.67 20.35
C SER A 14 51.62 28.92 21.26
N THR A 15 50.46 29.29 21.83
CA THR A 15 50.03 28.98 23.23
C THR A 15 48.62 29.51 23.56
N SER A 16 48.05 28.89 24.58
CA SER A 16 46.75 29.00 25.25
C SER A 16 46.22 30.40 25.60
N SER A 17 44.89 30.56 25.59
CA SER A 17 44.13 31.25 26.65
C SER A 17 42.63 30.90 26.61
N PHE A 18 42.10 30.62 27.80
CA PHE A 18 40.69 30.42 28.16
C PHE A 18 39.76 31.53 27.63
N CYS A 19 38.55 31.18 27.22
CA CYS A 19 37.34 31.88 27.67
C CYS A 19 36.06 31.10 27.33
N SER A 20 35.30 30.77 28.38
CA SER A 20 33.91 30.29 28.33
C SER A 20 32.98 31.35 27.75
N PHE A 21 32.02 31.00 26.90
CA PHE A 21 30.73 31.72 26.85
C PHE A 21 29.62 30.80 26.33
N ARG A 22 28.68 30.48 27.23
CA ARG A 22 27.31 30.05 26.91
C ARG A 22 26.56 31.22 26.30
N SER A 23 25.70 30.96 25.31
CA SER A 23 24.65 31.89 24.86
C SER A 23 23.51 31.08 24.17
N PRO A 24 22.29 31.63 24.02
CA PRO A 24 21.10 31.05 24.65
C PRO A 24 19.96 30.66 23.69
N GLN A 25 19.01 29.94 24.27
CA GLN A 25 17.65 29.66 23.77
C GLN A 25 17.01 30.89 23.09
N ARG A 26 16.50 30.72 21.87
CA ARG A 26 15.54 31.64 21.26
C ARG A 26 14.14 31.03 21.24
N ARG A 27 13.28 31.60 22.08
CA ARG A 27 11.83 31.47 22.10
C ARG A 27 11.26 32.00 20.78
N HIS A 28 10.44 31.21 20.09
CA HIS A 28 9.59 31.72 19.02
C HIS A 28 8.30 32.30 19.63
N PHE A 29 8.13 33.61 19.40
CA PHE A 29 6.96 34.40 19.75
C PHE A 29 5.75 33.97 18.90
N PHE A 30 4.68 33.54 19.56
CA PHE A 30 3.32 33.58 19.01
C PHE A 30 2.91 35.05 18.86
N ARG A 31 2.61 35.50 17.64
CA ARG A 31 1.82 36.72 17.39
C ARG A 31 0.49 36.32 16.79
N SER A 32 -0.57 36.59 17.53
CA SER A 32 -1.96 36.53 17.10
C SER A 32 -2.22 37.60 16.04
N ALA A 33 -2.54 37.20 14.82
CA ALA A 33 -3.23 38.05 13.85
C ALA A 33 -4.70 37.61 13.81
N LYS A 34 -5.57 38.40 14.44
CA LYS A 34 -7.03 38.30 14.26
C LYS A 34 -7.34 38.72 12.83
N CYS A 35 -7.69 37.76 11.97
CA CYS A 35 -8.31 38.05 10.68
C CYS A 35 -9.83 37.88 10.83
N GLN A 36 -10.53 39.00 10.97
CA GLN A 36 -12.00 39.05 10.93
C GLN A 36 -12.44 39.11 9.47
N PHE A 37 -12.87 37.97 8.91
CA PHE A 37 -13.76 37.92 7.74
C PHE A 37 -14.64 36.67 7.84
N THR A 38 -15.69 36.73 8.65
CA THR A 38 -16.82 35.80 8.57
C THR A 38 -17.88 36.40 7.66
N ARG A 39 -17.88 36.02 6.38
CA ARG A 39 -19.09 36.05 5.54
C ARG A 39 -19.49 34.61 5.26
N SER A 40 -20.48 34.13 6.00
CA SER A 40 -21.17 32.88 5.71
C SER A 40 -22.01 33.03 4.44
N LEU A 41 -21.50 32.57 3.29
CA LEU A 41 -22.34 32.37 2.11
C LEU A 41 -23.24 31.15 2.36
N HIS A 42 -24.52 31.40 2.59
CA HIS A 42 -25.54 30.36 2.57
C HIS A 42 -25.90 30.05 1.12
N TRP A 43 -25.46 28.89 0.62
CA TRP A 43 -25.89 28.38 -0.68
C TRP A 43 -27.23 27.65 -0.51
N LYS A 44 -28.34 28.27 -0.97
CA LYS A 44 -29.62 27.56 -1.10
C LYS A 44 -29.59 26.73 -2.38
N MET A 45 -29.63 25.40 -2.25
CA MET A 45 -29.83 24.51 -3.38
C MET A 45 -31.28 24.61 -3.89
N PRO A 46 -31.53 24.64 -5.22
CA PRO A 46 -32.86 24.52 -5.77
C PRO A 46 -33.40 23.09 -5.55
N ALA A 47 -34.70 22.98 -5.29
CA ALA A 47 -35.40 21.70 -5.21
C ALA A 47 -35.40 21.03 -6.60
N HIS A 48 -34.75 19.87 -6.70
CA HIS A 48 -34.86 18.99 -7.85
C HIS A 48 -35.80 17.82 -7.53
N GLN A 49 -36.57 17.46 -8.56
CA GLN A 49 -37.64 16.47 -8.58
C GLN A 49 -37.16 15.08 -8.13
N GLU A 50 -38.07 14.34 -7.48
CA GLU A 50 -37.91 12.95 -7.06
C GLU A 50 -37.57 12.06 -8.26
N GLU A 51 -36.29 11.72 -8.39
CA GLU A 51 -35.82 10.62 -9.22
C GLU A 51 -35.95 9.33 -8.39
N THR A 52 -36.69 8.36 -8.92
CA THR A 52 -36.92 7.04 -8.31
C THR A 52 -35.61 6.39 -7.87
N LEU A 53 -35.42 6.33 -6.54
CA LEU A 53 -34.28 5.68 -5.89
C LEU A 53 -34.27 4.19 -6.22
N LEU A 54 -33.20 3.74 -6.86
CA LEU A 54 -32.84 2.32 -6.93
C LEU A 54 -32.71 1.76 -5.50
N PRO A 55 -33.06 0.48 -5.27
CA PRO A 55 -33.06 -0.10 -3.92
C PRO A 55 -31.69 0.04 -3.24
N GLU A 56 -31.70 0.61 -2.03
CA GLU A 56 -30.51 0.85 -1.21
C GLU A 56 -29.79 -0.46 -0.90
N THR A 57 -28.49 -0.56 -1.21
CA THR A 57 -27.67 -1.70 -0.81
C THR A 57 -26.96 -1.41 0.53
N GLY A 58 -27.08 -2.35 1.48
CA GLY A 58 -26.82 -2.20 2.93
C GLY A 58 -25.39 -1.96 3.42
N TYR A 59 -24.42 -1.57 2.57
CA TYR A 59 -23.02 -1.37 2.99
C TYR A 59 -22.66 0.08 3.26
N SER A 60 -23.50 1.04 2.86
CA SER A 60 -23.40 2.40 3.38
C SER A 60 -24.37 2.55 4.55
N THR A 61 -23.94 2.17 5.76
CA THR A 61 -24.59 2.76 6.94
C THR A 61 -24.36 4.26 6.88
N LYS A 62 -25.44 5.05 6.87
CA LYS A 62 -25.37 6.40 7.43
C LYS A 62 -24.85 6.23 8.84
N VAL A 63 -23.59 6.58 9.04
CA VAL A 63 -23.11 6.85 10.39
C VAL A 63 -23.74 8.18 10.73
N ASP A 64 -24.52 8.23 11.81
CA ASP A 64 -24.91 9.49 12.45
C ASP A 64 -23.64 10.10 13.07
N ASN A 65 -22.69 10.45 12.21
CA ASN A 65 -21.60 11.33 12.57
C ASN A 65 -22.24 12.69 12.76
N ALA A 66 -22.03 13.28 13.94
CA ALA A 66 -22.40 14.66 14.23
C ALA A 66 -21.79 15.67 13.22
N SER A 67 -20.90 15.24 12.32
CA SER A 67 -20.47 15.96 11.13
C SER A 67 -20.94 15.25 9.84
N GLN A 68 -21.87 15.89 9.12
CA GLN A 68 -22.15 15.62 7.70
C GLN A 68 -20.92 15.99 6.86
N CYS A 69 -19.86 15.18 6.86
CA CYS A 69 -18.62 15.48 6.14
C CYS A 69 -18.43 14.53 4.95
N ILE A 70 -18.22 15.09 3.76
CA ILE A 70 -17.78 14.34 2.58
C ILE A 70 -16.26 14.20 2.67
N ASP A 71 -15.78 13.01 3.03
CA ASP A 71 -14.36 12.73 3.20
C ASP A 71 -13.77 12.03 1.97
N LEU A 72 -13.07 12.79 1.12
CA LEU A 72 -12.40 12.31 -0.09
C LEU A 72 -10.88 12.17 0.09
N ARG A 73 -10.37 12.15 1.33
CA ARG A 73 -8.92 12.08 1.60
C ARG A 73 -8.33 10.73 1.19
N SER A 74 -9.03 9.64 1.50
CA SER A 74 -8.62 8.27 1.16
C SER A 74 -9.76 7.30 1.45
N ASP A 75 -9.81 6.22 0.71
CA ASP A 75 -10.60 5.02 0.99
C ASP A 75 -10.26 4.31 2.32
N THR A 76 -9.23 4.73 3.05
CA THR A 76 -8.91 4.23 4.40
C THR A 76 -9.83 4.78 5.50
N VAL A 77 -10.62 5.82 5.21
CA VAL A 77 -11.54 6.44 6.18
C VAL A 77 -12.90 5.72 6.26
N THR A 78 -13.05 4.59 5.55
CA THR A 78 -14.24 3.76 5.59
C THR A 78 -14.49 3.24 7.02
N LEU A 79 -15.77 3.08 7.36
CA LEU A 79 -16.21 2.62 8.68
C LEU A 79 -17.01 1.32 8.52
N PRO A 80 -16.94 0.40 9.50
CA PRO A 80 -17.65 -0.87 9.42
C PRO A 80 -19.15 -0.64 9.36
N SER A 81 -19.81 -1.33 8.41
CA SER A 81 -21.27 -1.31 8.27
C SER A 81 -21.98 -1.94 9.48
N ALA A 82 -23.30 -1.77 9.57
CA ALA A 82 -24.10 -2.47 10.58
C ALA A 82 -23.97 -4.00 10.47
N GLU A 83 -23.92 -4.53 9.24
CA GLU A 83 -23.71 -5.96 8.99
C GLU A 83 -22.32 -6.41 9.44
N MET A 84 -21.26 -5.62 9.17
CA MET A 84 -19.92 -5.91 9.66
C MET A 84 -19.86 -5.92 11.19
N LYS A 85 -20.46 -4.92 11.84
CA LYS A 85 -20.53 -4.85 13.32
C LYS A 85 -21.26 -6.07 13.89
N LYS A 86 -22.35 -6.51 13.25
CA LYS A 86 -23.06 -7.74 13.65
C LYS A 86 -22.18 -8.98 13.47
N ALA A 87 -21.51 -9.10 12.32
CA ALA A 87 -20.59 -10.21 12.05
C ALA A 87 -19.44 -10.28 13.06
N MET A 88 -18.93 -9.15 13.55
CA MET A 88 -17.93 -9.11 14.62
C MET A 88 -18.44 -9.74 15.92
N VAL A 89 -19.68 -9.42 16.31
CA VAL A 89 -20.32 -9.91 17.56
C VAL A 89 -20.62 -11.41 17.47
N GLU A 90 -21.01 -11.87 16.28
CA GLU A 90 -21.44 -13.26 16.03
C GLU A 90 -20.28 -14.19 15.62
N ALA A 91 -19.05 -13.66 15.48
CA ALA A 91 -17.90 -14.42 15.03
C ALA A 91 -17.59 -15.62 15.95
N ILE A 92 -17.32 -16.78 15.36
CA ILE A 92 -16.81 -17.93 16.11
C ILE A 92 -15.30 -17.75 16.28
N LEU A 93 -14.84 -17.76 17.53
CA LEU A 93 -13.47 -17.39 17.88
C LEU A 93 -12.66 -18.60 18.36
N GLY A 94 -11.34 -18.46 18.28
CA GLY A 94 -10.36 -19.40 18.86
C GLY A 94 -9.01 -18.72 19.03
N ASP A 95 -7.97 -19.46 19.38
CA ASP A 95 -6.60 -18.90 19.43
C ASP A 95 -5.91 -19.07 18.08
N ASP A 96 -5.74 -17.99 17.30
CA ASP A 96 -5.06 -18.01 16.00
C ASP A 96 -3.58 -18.44 16.10
N VAL A 97 -2.91 -18.29 17.25
CA VAL A 97 -1.55 -18.81 17.42
C VAL A 97 -1.52 -20.34 17.40
N PHE A 98 -2.57 -20.99 17.91
CA PHE A 98 -2.75 -22.43 17.81
C PHE A 98 -3.43 -22.86 16.49
N GLY A 99 -3.82 -21.91 15.65
CA GLY A 99 -4.57 -22.19 14.42
C GLY A 99 -6.01 -22.61 14.68
N GLU A 100 -6.57 -22.24 15.82
CA GLU A 100 -7.87 -22.71 16.30
C GLU A 100 -9.00 -21.69 16.09
N ASP A 101 -8.73 -20.50 15.56
CA ASP A 101 -9.76 -19.50 15.25
C ASP A 101 -10.48 -19.87 13.92
N PRO A 102 -11.73 -20.37 13.97
CA PRO A 102 -12.39 -20.89 12.77
C PRO A 102 -12.70 -19.80 11.74
N THR A 103 -12.96 -18.57 12.22
CA THR A 103 -13.30 -17.43 11.36
C THR A 103 -12.07 -16.94 10.60
N VAL A 104 -10.90 -16.90 11.25
CA VAL A 104 -9.62 -16.61 10.59
C VAL A 104 -9.29 -17.70 9.57
N ASN A 105 -9.40 -18.97 9.96
CA ASN A 105 -9.11 -20.11 9.08
C ASN A 105 -10.01 -20.10 7.83
N GLN A 106 -11.29 -19.76 7.99
CA GLN A 106 -12.22 -19.61 6.87
C GLN A 106 -11.78 -18.48 5.93
N LEU A 107 -11.40 -17.31 6.47
CA LEU A 107 -10.92 -16.18 5.68
C LEU A 107 -9.67 -16.57 4.88
N GLU A 108 -8.67 -17.17 5.53
CA GLU A 108 -7.42 -17.56 4.88
C GLU A 108 -7.67 -18.60 3.78
N LYS A 109 -8.51 -19.62 4.04
CA LYS A 109 -8.89 -20.62 3.03
C LYS A 109 -9.62 -19.98 1.85
N ARG A 110 -10.58 -19.08 2.13
CA ARG A 110 -11.35 -18.36 1.10
C ARG A 110 -10.44 -17.51 0.22
N CYS A 111 -9.53 -16.74 0.82
CA CYS A 111 -8.58 -15.92 0.08
C CYS A 111 -7.61 -16.76 -0.74
N ALA A 112 -7.05 -17.84 -0.19
CA ALA A 112 -6.17 -18.74 -0.95
C ALA A 112 -6.86 -19.22 -2.23
N ALA A 113 -8.11 -19.68 -2.13
CA ALA A 113 -8.92 -20.08 -3.29
C ALA A 113 -9.20 -18.93 -4.26
N LEU A 114 -9.65 -17.77 -3.77
CA LEU A 114 -9.96 -16.58 -4.58
C LEU A 114 -8.77 -16.09 -5.41
N PHE A 115 -7.56 -16.13 -4.84
CA PHE A 115 -6.34 -15.68 -5.51
C PHE A 115 -5.65 -16.79 -6.31
N GLY A 116 -6.17 -18.02 -6.32
CA GLY A 116 -5.53 -19.15 -6.99
C GLY A 116 -4.16 -19.50 -6.38
N LYS A 117 -4.03 -19.39 -5.06
CA LYS A 117 -2.80 -19.69 -4.31
C LYS A 117 -3.02 -20.82 -3.32
N GLU A 118 -1.94 -21.47 -2.92
CA GLU A 118 -2.00 -22.62 -2.02
C GLU A 118 -2.38 -22.23 -0.59
N ALA A 119 -2.05 -21.00 -0.18
CA ALA A 119 -2.14 -20.55 1.19
C ALA A 119 -2.35 -19.04 1.30
N ALA A 120 -2.89 -18.62 2.44
CA ALA A 120 -3.03 -17.23 2.80
C ALA A 120 -2.73 -17.00 4.29
N LEU A 121 -2.44 -15.76 4.66
CA LEU A 121 -2.13 -15.33 6.01
C LEU A 121 -2.82 -14.01 6.31
N PHE A 122 -3.70 -13.97 7.31
CA PHE A 122 -4.33 -12.74 7.78
C PHE A 122 -3.34 -11.93 8.61
N VAL A 123 -3.26 -10.62 8.35
CA VAL A 123 -2.28 -9.72 8.98
C VAL A 123 -2.91 -8.38 9.35
N LEU A 124 -2.28 -7.65 10.29
CA LEU A 124 -2.78 -6.38 10.82
C LEU A 124 -3.03 -5.31 9.76
N SER A 125 -2.08 -5.17 8.85
CA SER A 125 -2.05 -4.06 7.90
C SER A 125 -1.30 -4.46 6.63
N GLY A 126 -1.50 -3.67 5.57
CA GLY A 126 -0.76 -3.87 4.33
C GLY A 126 0.75 -3.76 4.51
N THR A 127 1.20 -2.81 5.34
CA THR A 127 2.61 -2.66 5.72
C THR A 127 3.17 -3.91 6.38
N MET A 128 2.40 -4.57 7.26
CA MET A 128 2.83 -5.85 7.82
C MET A 128 2.87 -6.94 6.73
N GLY A 129 1.86 -7.03 5.87
CA GLY A 129 1.83 -8.01 4.79
C GLY A 129 3.02 -7.89 3.83
N ASN A 130 3.33 -6.67 3.38
CA ASN A 130 4.48 -6.38 2.52
C ASN A 130 5.81 -6.67 3.23
N LEU A 131 5.97 -6.24 4.49
CA LEU A 131 7.14 -6.56 5.29
C LEU A 131 7.35 -8.07 5.39
N LEU A 132 6.31 -8.82 5.72
CA LEU A 132 6.39 -10.27 5.84
C LEU A 132 6.71 -10.95 4.50
N ALA A 133 6.19 -10.43 3.40
CA ALA A 133 6.53 -10.93 2.07
C ALA A 133 8.02 -10.74 1.76
N VAL A 134 8.54 -9.53 1.99
CA VAL A 134 9.96 -9.22 1.77
C VAL A 134 10.85 -10.06 2.70
N LEU A 135 10.52 -10.18 3.98
CA LEU A 135 11.28 -11.00 4.94
C LEU A 135 11.22 -12.51 4.67
N SER A 136 10.27 -12.96 3.86
CA SER A 136 10.11 -14.39 3.53
C SER A 136 10.73 -14.75 2.18
N HIS A 137 10.83 -13.80 1.24
CA HIS A 137 11.52 -13.99 -0.04
C HIS A 137 13.03 -13.69 0.05
N CYS A 138 13.43 -12.75 0.90
CA CYS A 138 14.79 -12.27 0.99
C CYS A 138 15.48 -12.74 2.28
N GLN A 139 16.80 -12.85 2.19
CA GLN A 139 17.71 -13.03 3.32
C GLN A 139 18.40 -11.69 3.65
N ARG A 140 19.02 -11.62 4.83
CA ARG A 140 19.85 -10.48 5.20
C ARG A 140 21.00 -10.33 4.19
N GLY A 141 21.18 -9.13 3.64
CA GLY A 141 22.18 -8.83 2.62
C GLY A 141 21.69 -9.02 1.18
N ASP A 142 20.48 -9.56 0.97
CA ASP A 142 19.85 -9.54 -0.35
C ASP A 142 19.39 -8.13 -0.72
N GLU A 143 19.09 -7.97 -2.01
CA GLU A 143 18.52 -6.77 -2.60
C GLU A 143 17.17 -7.07 -3.25
N LEU A 144 16.22 -6.15 -3.07
CA LEU A 144 14.97 -6.12 -3.83
C LEU A 144 15.00 -5.00 -4.89
N ILE A 145 14.38 -5.23 -6.04
CA ILE A 145 14.11 -4.22 -7.06
C ILE A 145 12.70 -3.68 -6.82
N VAL A 146 12.55 -2.36 -6.75
CA VAL A 146 11.26 -1.71 -6.43
C VAL A 146 11.13 -0.35 -7.10
N GLY A 147 9.91 0.06 -7.41
CA GLY A 147 9.65 1.40 -7.93
C GLY A 147 9.89 2.46 -6.86
N ARG A 148 10.52 3.58 -7.24
CA ARG A 148 10.81 4.73 -6.37
C ARG A 148 9.56 5.31 -5.67
N HIS A 149 8.37 5.06 -6.23
CA HIS A 149 7.11 5.54 -5.70
C HIS A 149 6.18 4.45 -5.16
N ASN A 150 6.60 3.18 -5.21
CA ASN A 150 5.86 2.08 -4.61
C ASN A 150 5.80 2.27 -3.09
N HIS A 151 4.69 1.85 -2.50
CA HIS A 151 4.38 1.98 -1.09
C HIS A 151 5.44 1.31 -0.20
N ILE A 152 5.84 0.08 -0.55
CA ILE A 152 6.91 -0.69 0.10
C ILE A 152 8.16 0.17 0.31
N HIS A 153 8.58 0.94 -0.69
CA HIS A 153 9.77 1.78 -0.60
C HIS A 153 9.49 3.12 0.10
N LYS A 154 8.42 3.81 -0.30
CA LYS A 154 8.21 5.23 0.03
C LYS A 154 7.47 5.47 1.36
N TRP A 155 6.56 4.57 1.74
CA TRP A 155 5.57 4.82 2.79
C TRP A 155 5.64 3.83 3.96
N GLU A 156 6.61 2.91 3.96
CA GLU A 156 6.74 1.87 4.99
C GLU A 156 7.98 2.03 5.87
N GLN A 157 8.47 3.28 6.00
CA GLN A 157 9.64 3.63 6.81
C GLN A 157 10.93 2.90 6.40
N GLY A 158 11.00 2.27 5.22
CA GLY A 158 12.13 1.42 4.88
C GLY A 158 12.26 0.20 5.81
N ASN A 159 11.14 -0.33 6.29
CA ASN A 159 11.09 -1.45 7.23
C ASN A 159 11.88 -2.70 6.78
N TYR A 160 11.99 -2.96 5.47
CA TYR A 160 12.80 -4.06 4.93
C TYR A 160 14.29 -3.89 5.22
N ALA A 161 14.79 -2.65 5.19
CA ALA A 161 16.17 -2.35 5.57
C ALA A 161 16.34 -2.43 7.09
N GLN A 162 15.41 -1.80 7.84
CA GLN A 162 15.49 -1.75 9.31
C GLN A 162 15.41 -3.12 9.98
N LEU A 163 14.50 -3.97 9.51
CA LEU A 163 14.16 -5.24 10.17
C LEU A 163 14.71 -6.47 9.43
N GLY A 164 14.92 -6.35 8.12
CA GLY A 164 15.43 -7.45 7.28
C GLY A 164 16.92 -7.34 6.97
N GLY A 165 17.53 -6.15 7.08
CA GLY A 165 18.87 -5.90 6.58
C GLY A 165 18.96 -6.15 5.07
N ILE A 166 17.91 -5.77 4.33
CA ILE A 166 17.76 -5.94 2.89
C ILE A 166 17.97 -4.59 2.21
N SER A 167 18.75 -4.54 1.14
CA SER A 167 18.92 -3.32 0.33
C SER A 167 17.82 -3.22 -0.73
N ALA A 168 17.68 -2.03 -1.33
CA ALA A 168 16.75 -1.82 -2.43
C ALA A 168 17.44 -1.10 -3.59
N THR A 169 17.28 -1.64 -4.79
CA THR A 169 17.52 -0.92 -6.04
C THR A 169 16.21 -0.27 -6.48
N THR A 170 16.18 1.06 -6.49
CA THR A 170 14.97 1.81 -6.82
C THR A 170 14.95 2.23 -8.28
N LEU A 171 13.87 1.91 -9.00
CA LEU A 171 13.70 2.28 -10.40
C LEU A 171 12.72 3.43 -10.58
N LYS A 172 12.81 4.08 -11.74
CA LYS A 172 11.82 5.07 -12.16
C LYS A 172 10.47 4.36 -12.35
N VAL A 173 9.40 5.03 -11.93
CA VAL A 173 8.03 4.61 -12.22
C VAL A 173 7.45 5.50 -13.31
N ASN A 174 6.90 4.88 -14.36
CA ASN A 174 6.24 5.54 -15.47
C ASN A 174 4.87 6.12 -15.04
N PRO A 175 4.29 7.06 -15.82
CA PRO A 175 2.99 7.64 -15.48
C PRO A 175 1.83 6.63 -15.39
N ASP A 176 1.96 5.46 -16.01
CA ASP A 176 1.00 4.35 -15.94
C ASP A 176 1.24 3.41 -14.74
N GLY A 177 2.23 3.69 -13.89
CA GLY A 177 2.58 2.89 -12.72
C GLY A 177 3.59 1.78 -12.98
N THR A 178 4.02 1.57 -14.24
CA THR A 178 4.98 0.52 -14.59
C THR A 178 6.43 0.93 -14.30
N MET A 179 7.32 -0.05 -14.10
CA MET A 179 8.76 0.11 -14.27
C MET A 179 9.16 -0.54 -15.59
N ASP A 180 10.04 0.07 -16.39
CA ASP A 180 10.49 -0.52 -17.66
C ASP A 180 11.11 -1.90 -17.42
N PRO A 181 10.66 -2.98 -18.08
CA PRO A 181 11.27 -4.30 -17.93
C PRO A 181 12.77 -4.35 -18.24
N ASN A 182 13.28 -3.49 -19.13
CA ASN A 182 14.72 -3.40 -19.38
C ASN A 182 15.46 -2.80 -18.18
N ASP A 183 14.91 -1.76 -17.55
CA ASP A 183 15.48 -1.20 -16.32
C ASP A 183 15.45 -2.22 -15.16
N ILE A 184 14.42 -3.08 -15.11
CA ILE A 184 14.37 -4.19 -14.15
C ILE A 184 15.49 -5.19 -14.45
N GLU A 185 15.68 -5.57 -15.71
CA GLU A 185 16.73 -6.53 -16.11
C GLU A 185 18.14 -5.99 -15.83
N ASP A 186 18.40 -4.72 -16.17
CA ASP A 186 19.69 -4.05 -15.95
C ASP A 186 20.02 -3.86 -14.46
N ALA A 187 19.00 -3.81 -13.60
CA ALA A 187 19.16 -3.71 -12.16
C ALA A 187 19.53 -5.04 -11.48
N ILE A 188 19.44 -6.17 -12.19
CA ILE A 188 19.78 -7.48 -11.63
C ILE A 188 21.31 -7.56 -11.44
N ARG A 189 21.73 -7.86 -10.22
CA ARG A 189 23.15 -7.95 -9.86
C ARG A 189 23.78 -9.19 -10.46
N ALA A 190 25.03 -9.03 -10.92
CA ALA A 190 25.87 -10.17 -11.26
C ALA A 190 26.23 -10.97 -9.99
N ASN A 191 26.52 -12.25 -10.15
CA ASN A 191 27.05 -13.07 -9.06
C ASN A 191 28.52 -12.72 -8.81
N ASP A 192 28.75 -11.66 -8.05
CA ASP A 192 30.06 -11.10 -7.74
C ASP A 192 30.13 -10.69 -6.26
N GLN A 193 31.28 -10.91 -5.61
CA GLN A 193 31.46 -10.69 -4.17
C GLN A 193 31.28 -9.23 -3.73
N HIS A 194 31.37 -8.27 -4.65
CA HIS A 194 31.17 -6.84 -4.35
C HIS A 194 29.69 -6.43 -4.37
N MET A 195 28.79 -7.27 -4.90
CA MET A 195 27.38 -6.96 -5.12
C MET A 195 26.45 -7.75 -4.19
N PRO A 196 25.31 -7.18 -3.76
CA PRO A 196 24.28 -7.95 -3.09
C PRO A 196 23.59 -8.92 -4.08
N ARG A 197 22.93 -9.95 -3.56
CA ARG A 197 22.13 -10.85 -4.39
C ARG A 197 20.75 -10.24 -4.64
N THR A 198 20.39 -9.99 -5.91
CA THR A 198 19.00 -9.67 -6.27
C THR A 198 18.12 -10.89 -6.03
N ALA A 199 17.11 -10.75 -5.16
CA ALA A 199 16.23 -11.87 -4.80
C ALA A 199 14.77 -11.66 -5.23
N LEU A 200 14.32 -10.40 -5.28
CA LEU A 200 12.91 -10.06 -5.36
C LEU A 200 12.66 -8.85 -6.25
N VAL A 201 11.62 -8.94 -7.10
CA VAL A 201 11.03 -7.79 -7.78
C VAL A 201 9.69 -7.46 -7.12
N CYS A 202 9.53 -6.20 -6.68
CA CYS A 202 8.31 -5.70 -6.06
C CYS A 202 7.57 -4.75 -7.00
N ILE A 203 6.31 -5.08 -7.32
CA ILE A 203 5.39 -4.24 -8.10
C ILE A 203 4.17 -3.85 -7.27
N GLU A 204 3.39 -2.85 -7.70
CA GLU A 204 2.21 -2.35 -6.99
C GLU A 204 1.01 -2.23 -7.95
N ASN A 205 -0.13 -2.87 -7.63
CA ASN A 205 -1.32 -2.85 -8.50
C ASN A 205 -2.63 -2.78 -7.68
N THR A 206 -3.44 -1.72 -7.80
CA THR A 206 -3.20 -0.50 -8.57
C THR A 206 -2.06 0.34 -8.00
N HIS A 207 -1.34 1.09 -8.84
CA HIS A 207 -0.27 1.97 -8.39
C HIS A 207 -0.81 3.31 -7.85
N ASN A 208 -0.68 3.53 -6.55
CA ASN A 208 -1.31 4.64 -5.82
C ASN A 208 -0.74 6.00 -6.24
N PHE A 209 0.58 6.12 -6.35
CA PHE A 209 1.21 7.41 -6.70
C PHE A 209 0.99 7.80 -8.18
N ALA A 210 0.57 6.85 -9.02
CA ALA A 210 0.20 7.11 -10.42
C ALA A 210 -1.29 7.47 -10.59
N GLY A 211 -2.03 7.66 -9.48
CA GLY A 211 -3.45 8.00 -9.52
C GLY A 211 -4.38 6.79 -9.51
N GLY A 212 -3.93 5.63 -9.01
CA GLY A 212 -4.75 4.42 -8.94
C GLY A 212 -4.73 3.57 -10.22
N LYS A 213 -3.68 3.71 -11.04
CA LYS A 213 -3.54 3.03 -12.32
C LYS A 213 -3.47 1.51 -12.16
N ALA A 214 -4.26 0.80 -12.94
CA ALA A 214 -4.16 -0.64 -13.09
C ALA A 214 -3.02 -1.01 -14.05
N LEU A 215 -2.11 -1.88 -13.61
CA LEU A 215 -1.03 -2.38 -14.46
C LEU A 215 -1.58 -3.40 -15.46
N SER A 216 -1.29 -3.23 -16.75
CA SER A 216 -1.82 -4.11 -17.81
C SER A 216 -1.36 -5.57 -17.65
N THR A 217 -2.17 -6.52 -18.09
CA THR A 217 -1.83 -7.94 -18.07
C THR A 217 -0.57 -8.25 -18.89
N ASP A 218 -0.32 -7.52 -19.97
CA ASP A 218 0.88 -7.69 -20.79
C ASP A 218 2.15 -7.23 -20.07
N TYR A 219 2.05 -6.18 -19.28
CA TYR A 219 3.13 -5.79 -18.37
C TYR A 219 3.39 -6.85 -17.30
N LEU A 220 2.33 -7.38 -16.67
CA LEU A 220 2.48 -8.43 -15.65
C LEU A 220 3.13 -9.71 -16.24
N LYS A 221 2.74 -10.10 -17.46
CA LYS A 221 3.37 -11.20 -18.21
C LYS A 221 4.85 -10.95 -18.48
N SER A 222 5.22 -9.73 -18.86
CA SER A 222 6.62 -9.40 -19.16
C SER A 222 7.49 -9.47 -17.90
N VAL A 223 7.02 -8.94 -16.76
CA VAL A 223 7.70 -9.04 -15.47
C VAL A 223 7.82 -10.49 -15.02
N ARG A 224 6.76 -11.30 -15.14
CA ARG A 224 6.81 -12.74 -14.81
C ARG A 224 7.85 -13.48 -15.65
N LYS A 225 7.84 -13.27 -16.98
CA LYS A 225 8.80 -13.89 -17.90
C LYS A 225 10.24 -13.51 -17.57
N LEU A 226 10.48 -12.24 -17.25
CA LEU A 226 11.80 -11.76 -16.83
C LEU A 226 12.25 -12.41 -15.52
N ALA A 227 11.36 -12.48 -14.53
CA ALA A 227 11.65 -13.11 -13.25
C ALA A 227 11.94 -14.62 -13.41
N ASP A 228 11.22 -15.32 -14.28
CA ASP A 228 11.48 -16.74 -14.56
C ASP A 228 12.85 -16.96 -15.22
N LYS A 229 13.19 -16.12 -16.20
CA LYS A 229 14.51 -16.13 -16.88
C LYS A 229 15.66 -16.02 -15.88
N HIS A 230 15.51 -15.16 -14.88
CA HIS A 230 16.56 -14.86 -13.88
C HIS A 230 16.37 -15.57 -12.54
N LYS A 231 15.38 -16.46 -12.43
CA LYS A 231 15.03 -17.20 -11.20
C LYS A 231 14.74 -16.28 -10.00
N LEU A 232 14.14 -15.13 -10.25
CA LEU A 232 13.72 -14.18 -9.24
C LEU A 232 12.29 -14.44 -8.78
N LYS A 233 11.99 -13.99 -7.57
CA LYS A 233 10.62 -13.93 -7.05
C LYS A 233 9.95 -12.61 -7.41
N VAL A 234 8.63 -12.64 -7.55
CA VAL A 234 7.81 -11.44 -7.76
C VAL A 234 6.80 -11.32 -6.63
N HIS A 235 6.82 -10.18 -5.95
CA HIS A 235 5.79 -9.80 -4.97
C HIS A 235 4.98 -8.61 -5.49
N MET A 236 3.66 -8.69 -5.34
CA MET A 236 2.77 -7.57 -5.65
C MET A 236 2.17 -6.99 -4.36
N ASP A 237 2.40 -5.70 -4.15
CA ASP A 237 1.52 -4.89 -3.31
C ASP A 237 0.20 -4.69 -4.07
N GLY A 238 -0.76 -5.54 -3.75
CA GLY A 238 -2.12 -5.54 -4.29
C GLY A 238 -3.11 -4.86 -3.34
N ALA A 239 -2.70 -3.83 -2.59
CA ALA A 239 -3.55 -3.17 -1.60
C ALA A 239 -4.96 -2.81 -2.12
N ARG A 240 -5.09 -2.57 -3.43
CA ARG A 240 -6.34 -2.26 -4.15
C ARG A 240 -6.55 -3.18 -5.36
N ILE A 241 -6.24 -4.47 -5.21
CA ILE A 241 -6.26 -5.40 -6.36
C ILE A 241 -7.63 -5.55 -7.02
N TYR A 242 -8.73 -5.45 -6.26
CA TYR A 242 -10.08 -5.46 -6.85
C TYR A 242 -10.30 -4.27 -7.78
N ASN A 243 -9.74 -3.09 -7.48
CA ASN A 243 -9.79 -1.95 -8.39
C ASN A 243 -9.08 -2.27 -9.71
N ALA A 244 -7.92 -2.93 -9.66
CA ALA A 244 -7.20 -3.33 -10.85
C ALA A 244 -7.98 -4.38 -11.66
N ALA A 245 -8.50 -5.41 -11.00
CA ALA A 245 -9.30 -6.47 -11.61
C ALA A 245 -10.52 -5.92 -12.37
N ILE A 246 -11.28 -5.02 -11.75
CA ILE A 246 -12.44 -4.36 -12.38
C ILE A 246 -12.01 -3.46 -13.54
N ALA A 247 -10.94 -2.67 -13.38
CA ALA A 247 -10.46 -1.78 -14.44
C ALA A 247 -9.95 -2.55 -15.67
N LEU A 248 -9.38 -3.74 -15.46
CA LEU A 248 -8.87 -4.62 -16.51
C LEU A 248 -9.91 -5.61 -17.03
N ASN A 249 -11.08 -5.70 -16.36
CA ASN A 249 -12.13 -6.68 -16.64
C ASN A 249 -11.61 -8.13 -16.60
N VAL A 250 -10.90 -8.48 -15.53
CA VAL A 250 -10.35 -9.83 -15.26
C VAL A 250 -10.60 -10.23 -13.81
N ASP A 251 -10.47 -11.51 -13.50
CA ASP A 251 -10.50 -11.99 -12.12
C ASP A 251 -9.21 -11.65 -11.37
N VAL A 252 -9.30 -11.47 -10.05
CA VAL A 252 -8.12 -11.25 -9.18
C VAL A 252 -7.12 -12.42 -9.25
N SER A 253 -7.60 -13.64 -9.50
CA SER A 253 -6.78 -14.84 -9.68
C SER A 253 -5.90 -14.76 -10.94
N GLU A 254 -6.41 -14.17 -12.03
CA GLU A 254 -5.63 -13.98 -13.25
C GLU A 254 -4.45 -13.04 -12.98
N ILE A 255 -4.68 -11.91 -12.32
CA ILE A 255 -3.60 -10.98 -11.93
C ILE A 255 -2.60 -11.68 -10.99
N CYS A 256 -3.11 -12.44 -10.01
CA CYS A 256 -2.28 -13.14 -9.04
C CYS A 256 -1.44 -14.28 -9.66
N SER A 257 -1.85 -14.83 -10.80
CA SER A 257 -1.12 -15.88 -11.51
C SER A 257 0.29 -15.43 -11.97
N TYR A 258 0.48 -14.11 -12.18
CA TYR A 258 1.76 -13.55 -12.64
C TYR A 258 2.76 -13.26 -11.52
N VAL A 259 2.43 -13.53 -10.24
CA VAL A 259 3.32 -13.24 -9.11
C VAL A 259 3.46 -14.41 -8.15
N ASP A 260 4.59 -14.53 -7.46
CA ASP A 260 4.81 -15.59 -6.46
C ASP A 260 3.99 -15.33 -5.19
N SER A 261 3.78 -14.07 -4.85
CA SER A 261 3.00 -13.66 -3.69
C SER A 261 2.33 -12.31 -3.90
N MET A 262 1.22 -12.08 -3.19
CA MET A 262 0.48 -10.82 -3.26
C MET A 262 -0.07 -10.46 -1.89
N MET A 263 -0.05 -9.17 -1.54
CA MET A 263 -0.75 -8.62 -0.38
C MET A 263 -1.99 -7.86 -0.84
N MET A 264 -3.14 -8.04 -0.21
CA MET A 264 -4.34 -7.21 -0.43
C MET A 264 -4.84 -6.61 0.90
N CYS A 265 -5.35 -5.38 0.89
CA CYS A 265 -6.00 -4.76 2.05
C CYS A 265 -7.51 -4.96 2.06
N PHE A 266 -8.08 -5.25 3.24
CA PHE A 266 -9.52 -5.15 3.47
C PHE A 266 -9.92 -3.76 3.99
N SER A 267 -8.99 -3.07 4.67
CA SER A 267 -9.23 -1.80 5.35
C SER A 267 -9.10 -0.55 4.47
N LYS A 268 -9.67 -0.64 3.27
CA LYS A 268 -9.70 0.43 2.26
C LYS A 268 -11.09 0.50 1.64
N GLY A 269 -11.21 0.48 0.30
CA GLY A 269 -12.50 0.47 -0.40
C GLY A 269 -13.41 -0.72 -0.05
N LEU A 270 -12.85 -1.82 0.48
CA LEU A 270 -13.63 -2.97 0.95
C LEU A 270 -14.31 -2.76 2.32
N GLY A 271 -13.98 -1.69 3.04
CA GLY A 271 -14.73 -1.22 4.21
C GLY A 271 -14.50 -1.96 5.53
N ALA A 272 -13.69 -3.03 5.56
CA ALA A 272 -13.35 -3.68 6.82
C ALA A 272 -12.58 -2.70 7.73
N PRO A 273 -12.74 -2.74 9.06
CA PRO A 273 -12.10 -1.75 9.92
C PRO A 273 -10.58 -1.91 9.99
N MET A 274 -10.08 -3.14 9.82
CA MET A 274 -8.66 -3.48 9.88
C MET A 274 -8.37 -4.72 9.03
N GLY A 275 -7.09 -4.91 8.73
CA GLY A 275 -6.59 -6.17 8.21
C GLY A 275 -6.26 -6.16 6.73
N SER A 276 -5.32 -7.04 6.41
CA SER A 276 -4.88 -7.39 5.06
C SER A 276 -4.68 -8.90 4.97
N ILE A 277 -4.56 -9.41 3.76
CA ILE A 277 -4.22 -10.81 3.49
C ILE A 277 -2.94 -10.87 2.66
N LEU A 278 -2.03 -11.77 3.03
CA LEU A 278 -0.88 -12.16 2.22
C LEU A 278 -1.15 -13.55 1.64
N VAL A 279 -0.99 -13.73 0.34
CA VAL A 279 -1.20 -15.02 -0.37
C VAL A 279 0.07 -15.48 -1.09
N GLY A 280 0.24 -16.79 -1.22
CA GLY A 280 1.39 -17.39 -1.89
C GLY A 280 1.40 -18.92 -1.79
N THR A 281 2.57 -19.53 -2.01
CA THR A 281 2.75 -20.97 -1.76
C THR A 281 2.63 -21.30 -0.28
N ARG A 282 2.33 -22.56 0.06
CA ARG A 282 2.26 -23.05 1.43
C ARG A 282 3.56 -22.76 2.18
N GLN A 283 4.69 -23.14 1.59
CA GLN A 283 6.01 -22.93 2.16
C GLN A 283 6.29 -21.45 2.46
N PHE A 284 5.94 -20.55 1.54
CA PHE A 284 6.12 -19.11 1.74
C PHE A 284 5.25 -18.59 2.88
N ILE A 285 3.99 -19.00 2.95
CA ILE A 285 3.06 -18.57 4.01
C ILE A 285 3.45 -19.10 5.38
N ASP A 286 3.97 -20.33 5.47
CA ASP A 286 4.44 -20.90 6.73
C ASP A 286 5.64 -20.12 7.28
N GLU A 287 6.56 -19.69 6.41
CA GLU A 287 7.65 -18.78 6.79
C GLU A 287 7.13 -17.39 7.18
N ALA A 288 6.21 -16.82 6.40
CA ALA A 288 5.59 -15.54 6.72
C ALA A 288 4.86 -15.58 8.07
N ARG A 289 4.24 -16.70 8.46
CA ARG A 289 3.58 -16.87 9.76
C ARG A 289 4.57 -16.85 10.92
N LYS A 290 5.76 -17.45 10.76
CA LYS A 290 6.85 -17.34 11.75
C LYS A 290 7.33 -15.89 11.90
N LYS A 291 7.52 -15.19 10.78
CA LYS A 291 7.90 -13.76 10.79
C LYS A 291 6.79 -12.89 11.39
N ARG A 292 5.51 -13.20 11.13
CA ARG A 292 4.33 -12.53 11.72
C ARG A 292 4.38 -12.62 13.23
N LYS A 293 4.75 -13.78 13.78
CA LYS A 293 4.94 -13.96 15.22
C LYS A 293 6.05 -13.06 15.77
N ALA A 294 7.18 -12.97 15.06
CA ALA A 294 8.34 -12.18 15.48
C ALA A 294 8.05 -10.67 15.50
N VAL A 295 7.29 -10.15 14.52
CA VAL A 295 6.93 -8.72 14.45
C VAL A 295 5.66 -8.36 15.25
N GLY A 296 5.16 -9.29 16.08
CA GLY A 296 4.02 -9.03 16.98
C GLY A 296 2.64 -9.12 16.33
N GLY A 297 2.52 -9.66 15.11
CA GLY A 297 1.25 -9.84 14.40
C GLY A 297 0.53 -11.17 14.67
N GLY A 298 1.06 -12.02 15.56
CA GLY A 298 0.42 -13.28 15.95
C GLY A 298 -0.62 -13.05 17.04
N TRP A 299 -1.86 -12.82 16.63
CA TRP A 299 -2.97 -12.50 17.51
C TRP A 299 -3.64 -13.74 18.11
N ARG A 300 -4.56 -13.52 19.05
CA ARG A 300 -5.39 -14.58 19.67
C ARG A 300 -6.72 -14.69 18.93
N GLN A 301 -7.81 -14.20 19.52
CA GLN A 301 -9.16 -14.23 18.95
C GLN A 301 -9.35 -13.17 17.86
N ALA A 302 -8.63 -13.31 16.75
CA ALA A 302 -8.67 -12.40 15.61
C ALA A 302 -9.91 -12.60 14.72
N GLY A 303 -10.72 -13.64 14.98
CA GLY A 303 -11.97 -13.93 14.28
C GLY A 303 -12.94 -12.75 14.26
N ILE A 304 -12.91 -11.89 15.28
CA ILE A 304 -13.69 -10.65 15.34
C ILE A 304 -13.41 -9.77 14.10
N LEU A 305 -12.14 -9.62 13.73
CA LEU A 305 -11.73 -8.80 12.58
C LEU A 305 -11.87 -9.58 11.26
N ALA A 306 -11.58 -10.88 11.28
CA ALA A 306 -11.71 -11.73 10.11
C ALA A 306 -13.17 -11.86 9.63
N ALA A 307 -14.15 -11.76 10.53
CA ALA A 307 -15.57 -11.73 10.17
C ALA A 307 -15.91 -10.56 9.23
N CYS A 308 -15.41 -9.35 9.53
CA CYS A 308 -15.58 -8.19 8.65
C CYS A 308 -14.91 -8.41 7.29
N ALA A 309 -13.70 -8.97 7.28
CA ALA A 309 -12.97 -9.24 6.04
C ALA A 309 -13.68 -10.30 5.18
N ASN A 310 -14.26 -11.34 5.79
CA ASN A 310 -15.10 -12.32 5.08
C ASN A 310 -16.31 -11.63 4.43
N LEU A 311 -17.05 -10.82 5.20
CA LEU A 311 -18.22 -10.12 4.68
C LEU A 311 -17.85 -9.13 3.56
N ALA A 312 -16.72 -8.45 3.69
CA ALA A 312 -16.21 -7.52 2.68
C ALA A 312 -16.00 -8.18 1.31
N LEU A 313 -15.62 -9.47 1.30
CA LEU A 313 -15.41 -10.23 0.07
C LEU A 313 -16.72 -10.62 -0.64
N ASP A 314 -17.85 -10.66 0.06
CA ASP A 314 -19.14 -11.05 -0.54
C ASP A 314 -19.62 -10.03 -1.58
N ARG A 315 -19.26 -8.75 -1.39
CA ARG A 315 -19.69 -7.64 -2.27
C ARG A 315 -18.53 -6.78 -2.76
N ALA A 316 -17.32 -7.36 -2.80
CA ALA A 316 -16.12 -6.64 -3.21
C ALA A 316 -16.27 -6.03 -4.61
N VAL A 317 -16.79 -6.80 -5.57
CA VAL A 317 -16.97 -6.33 -6.96
C VAL A 317 -17.98 -5.18 -7.03
N GLU A 318 -19.20 -5.39 -6.54
CA GLU A 318 -20.27 -4.38 -6.53
C GLU A 318 -19.81 -3.06 -5.87
N THR A 319 -19.11 -3.17 -4.73
CA THR A 319 -18.63 -2.01 -3.97
C THR A 319 -17.63 -1.20 -4.78
N ILE A 320 -16.64 -1.86 -5.37
CA ILE A 320 -15.56 -1.16 -6.08
C ILE A 320 -16.03 -0.64 -7.44
N GLU A 321 -16.93 -1.32 -8.15
CA GLU A 321 -17.55 -0.81 -9.38
C GLU A 321 -18.33 0.48 -9.13
N ARG A 322 -19.08 0.53 -8.02
CA ARG A 322 -19.78 1.74 -7.58
C ARG A 322 -18.81 2.88 -7.34
N ASP A 323 -17.70 2.62 -6.65
CA ASP A 323 -16.69 3.63 -6.37
C ASP A 323 -16.03 4.15 -7.65
N HIS A 324 -15.73 3.28 -8.61
CA HIS A 324 -15.20 3.68 -9.93
C HIS A 324 -16.19 4.58 -10.68
N ARG A 325 -17.48 4.24 -10.67
CA ARG A 325 -18.54 5.05 -11.29
C ARG A 325 -18.62 6.44 -10.64
N HIS A 326 -18.59 6.52 -9.31
CA HIS A 326 -18.62 7.80 -8.59
C HIS A 326 -17.37 8.63 -8.85
N ALA A 327 -16.19 7.99 -8.87
CA ALA A 327 -14.94 8.68 -9.13
C ALA A 327 -14.92 9.26 -10.57
N LYS A 328 -15.39 8.50 -11.57
CA LYS A 328 -15.60 9.01 -12.95
C LYS A 328 -16.59 10.18 -13.00
N LEU A 329 -17.71 10.08 -12.27
CA LEU A 329 -18.71 11.15 -12.20
C LEU A 329 -18.13 12.43 -11.58
N LEU A 330 -17.35 12.28 -10.50
CA LEU A 330 -16.66 13.38 -9.86
C LEU A 330 -15.64 14.04 -10.80
N ALA A 331 -14.80 13.25 -11.47
CA ALA A 331 -13.83 13.76 -12.44
C ALA A 331 -14.54 14.52 -13.58
N LYS A 332 -15.61 13.96 -14.14
CA LYS A 332 -16.42 14.63 -15.17
C LYS A 332 -16.95 15.98 -14.66
N GLY A 333 -17.57 16.01 -13.48
CA GLY A 333 -18.14 17.23 -12.92
C GLY A 333 -17.10 18.31 -12.58
N ILE A 334 -15.89 17.92 -12.17
CA ILE A 334 -14.75 18.83 -11.96
C ILE A 334 -14.26 19.37 -13.30
N ASN A 335 -14.04 18.51 -14.29
CA ASN A 335 -13.52 18.90 -15.61
C ASN A 335 -14.47 19.85 -16.36
N GLU A 336 -15.78 19.64 -16.25
CA GLU A 336 -16.80 20.53 -16.84
C GLU A 336 -16.78 21.94 -16.23
N ARG A 337 -16.39 22.07 -14.96
CA ARG A 337 -16.31 23.36 -14.24
C ARG A 337 -14.92 23.98 -14.25
N THR A 338 -13.89 23.22 -14.65
CA THR A 338 -12.51 23.69 -14.67
C THR A 338 -12.31 24.60 -15.89
N PRO A 339 -11.91 25.89 -15.69
CA PRO A 339 -11.61 26.79 -16.79
C PRO A 339 -10.55 26.22 -17.73
N GLU A 340 -10.65 26.50 -19.03
CA GLU A 340 -9.76 25.92 -20.05
C GLU A 340 -8.27 26.13 -19.74
N ALA A 341 -7.92 27.31 -19.23
CA ALA A 341 -6.56 27.66 -18.82
C ALA A 341 -5.98 26.78 -17.70
N LEU A 342 -6.81 26.04 -16.96
CA LEU A 342 -6.41 25.16 -15.86
C LEU A 342 -6.51 23.66 -16.19
N LYS A 343 -7.08 23.29 -17.34
CA LYS A 343 -7.27 21.88 -17.72
C LYS A 343 -5.94 21.15 -17.98
N SER A 344 -4.93 21.84 -18.50
CA SER A 344 -3.58 21.28 -18.73
C SER A 344 -2.84 20.91 -17.43
N VAL A 345 -3.26 21.46 -16.29
CA VAL A 345 -2.66 21.24 -14.96
C VAL A 345 -3.49 20.25 -14.13
N SER A 346 -4.76 20.05 -14.49
CA SER A 346 -5.79 19.43 -13.63
C SER A 346 -6.48 18.22 -14.26
N HIS A 347 -5.86 17.52 -15.22
CA HIS A 347 -6.45 16.30 -15.76
C HIS A 347 -6.50 15.22 -14.67
N PHE A 348 -7.63 15.17 -13.96
CA PHE A 348 -8.01 14.08 -13.07
C PHE A 348 -8.33 12.86 -13.95
N LEU A 349 -7.28 12.15 -14.37
CA LEU A 349 -7.39 10.83 -14.99
C LEU A 349 -7.70 9.83 -13.87
N ILE A 350 -8.97 9.77 -13.48
CA ILE A 350 -9.48 8.72 -12.61
C ILE A 350 -9.74 7.49 -13.47
N LEU A 351 -8.75 6.60 -13.46
CA LEU A 351 -8.76 5.13 -13.60
C LEU A 351 -7.33 4.68 -13.92
#